data_AF-A0A226BVR7-F1
#
_entry.id   AF-A0A226BVR7-F1
#
_cell.length_a   1.000
_cell.length_b   1.000
_cell.length_c   1.000
_cell.angle_alpha   90.00
_cell.angle_beta   90.00
_cell.angle_gamma   90.00
#
_symmetry.space_group_name_H-M   'P 1'
#
loop_
_entity.id
_entity.type
_entity.pdbx_description
1 polymer ?
#
loop_
_entity_poly.entity_id
_entity_poly.type
_entity_poly.pdbx_seq_one_letter_code
_entity_poly.pdbx_strand_id
1 'polypeptide(L)'
;MVTSDNGKLDDQTANDWLTPLYKRLHELLINHKALHADETTLQVLKEDGRKASSKSFLWLYRTSKEASPIVLYDYQTTRASKHPIKFLKGFEGYLHVDGYPGYNDIPNVSLVGC
;
A
#
# COMPACT_ATOMS: atom_id res chain seq x y z
N MET A 1 -31.67 -7.96 26.85
CA MET A 1 -32.52 -7.14 25.96
C MET A 1 -31.80 -5.84 25.66
N VAL A 2 -31.00 -5.80 24.59
CA VAL A 2 -31.01 -4.73 23.57
C VAL A 2 -30.79 -5.49 22.26
N THR A 3 -31.62 -5.14 21.30
CA THR A 3 -31.99 -5.89 20.10
C THR A 3 -30.91 -5.88 19.03
N SER A 4 -31.03 -6.89 18.15
CA SER A 4 -30.34 -7.05 16.88
C SER A 4 -30.22 -5.74 16.08
N ASP A 5 -29.03 -5.52 15.52
CA ASP A 5 -28.90 -4.76 14.27
C ASP A 5 -28.21 -5.65 13.24
N ASN A 6 -28.82 -5.70 12.06
CA ASN A 6 -28.57 -6.67 11.00
C ASN A 6 -27.22 -6.42 10.31
N GLY A 7 -26.34 -7.44 10.28
CA GLY A 7 -25.39 -7.63 9.17
C GLY A 7 -24.05 -6.88 9.19
N LYS A 8 -23.56 -6.38 10.33
CA LYS A 8 -22.18 -5.86 10.48
C LYS A 8 -21.40 -6.68 11.50
N LEU A 9 -21.06 -7.92 11.16
CA LEU A 9 -20.10 -8.72 11.90
C LEU A 9 -18.84 -8.82 11.04
N ASP A 10 -17.70 -8.34 11.57
CA ASP A 10 -16.33 -8.90 11.42
C ASP A 10 -15.13 -7.98 11.05
N ASP A 11 -15.31 -6.82 10.40
CA ASP A 11 -14.15 -6.02 9.92
C ASP A 11 -13.28 -5.41 11.04
N GLN A 12 -13.88 -5.03 12.17
CA GLN A 12 -13.16 -4.36 13.26
C GLN A 12 -12.11 -5.28 13.92
N THR A 13 -12.47 -6.54 14.15
CA THR A 13 -11.57 -7.51 14.79
C THR A 13 -10.37 -7.79 13.90
N ALA A 14 -10.58 -8.08 12.62
CA ALA A 14 -9.48 -8.32 11.68
C ALA A 14 -8.52 -7.12 11.64
N ASN A 15 -9.08 -5.90 11.60
CA ASN A 15 -8.28 -4.68 11.62
C ASN A 15 -7.47 -4.52 12.91
N ASP A 16 -8.06 -4.80 14.08
CA ASP A 16 -7.38 -4.67 15.38
C ASP A 16 -6.18 -5.62 15.52
N TRP A 17 -6.30 -6.84 14.99
CA TRP A 17 -5.23 -7.84 15.05
C TRP A 17 -4.18 -7.69 13.96
N LEU A 18 -4.59 -7.29 12.74
CA LEU A 18 -3.67 -7.19 11.59
C LEU A 18 -2.97 -5.83 11.51
N THR A 19 -3.56 -4.75 12.02
CA THR A 19 -2.95 -3.41 11.98
C THR A 19 -1.58 -3.36 12.66
N PRO A 20 -1.39 -3.93 13.88
CA PRO A 20 -0.08 -3.94 14.53
C PRO A 20 0.97 -4.70 13.71
N LEU A 21 0.59 -5.83 13.10
CA LEU A 21 1.46 -6.60 12.24
C LEU A 21 1.84 -5.83 10.97
N TYR A 22 0.86 -5.22 10.30
CA TYR A 22 1.07 -4.39 9.11
C TYR A 22 2.04 -3.24 9.40
N LYS A 23 1.82 -2.51 10.51
CA LYS A 23 2.70 -1.42 10.95
C LYS A 23 4.11 -1.92 11.21
N ARG A 24 4.26 -3.05 11.91
CA ARG A 24 5.58 -3.62 12.18
C ARG A 24 6.31 -4.07 10.91
N LEU A 25 5.59 -4.68 9.97
CA LEU A 25 6.14 -5.06 8.67
C LEU A 25 6.51 -3.83 7.84
N HIS A 26 5.73 -2.75 7.91
CA HIS A 26 6.05 -1.49 7.24
C HIS A 26 7.33 -0.86 7.80
N GLU A 27 7.47 -0.79 9.12
CA GLU A 27 8.70 -0.34 9.79
C GLU A 27 9.92 -1.16 9.34
N LEU A 28 9.78 -2.48 9.27
CA LEU A 28 10.87 -3.34 8.81
C LEU A 28 11.16 -3.13 7.32
N LEU A 29 10.13 -2.97 6.49
CA LEU A 29 10.24 -2.78 5.05
C LEU A 29 11.00 -1.49 4.71
N ILE A 30 10.65 -0.35 5.31
CA ILE A 30 11.30 0.95 5.00
C ILE A 30 12.78 1.01 5.42
N ASN A 31 13.26 0.08 6.25
CA ASN A 31 14.66 0.00 6.67
C ASN A 31 15.55 -0.83 5.72
N HIS A 32 15.00 -1.38 4.62
CA HIS A 32 15.80 -2.09 3.62
C HIS A 32 16.50 -1.11 2.67
N LYS A 33 17.54 -1.57 1.97
CA LYS A 33 18.30 -0.75 0.99
C LYS A 33 17.73 -0.76 -0.42
N ALA A 34 16.90 -1.76 -0.73
CA ALA A 34 16.30 -1.95 -2.04
C ALA A 34 14.87 -2.48 -1.87
N LEU A 35 13.94 -1.83 -2.56
CA LEU A 35 12.52 -2.19 -2.59
C LEU A 35 12.02 -2.20 -4.03
N HIS A 36 10.92 -2.90 -4.27
CA HIS A 36 10.17 -2.83 -5.51
C HIS A 36 8.80 -2.22 -5.21
N ALA A 37 8.33 -1.37 -6.12
CA ALA A 37 6.98 -0.82 -6.08
C ALA A 37 6.30 -0.94 -7.44
N ASP A 38 5.01 -1.22 -7.41
CA ASP A 38 4.14 -1.25 -8.58
C ASP A 38 2.73 -0.84 -8.17
N GLU A 39 1.92 -0.36 -9.10
CA GLU A 39 0.51 -0.07 -8.85
C GLU A 39 -0.42 -0.66 -9.91
N THR A 40 -1.40 -1.42 -9.45
CA THR A 40 -2.40 -2.04 -10.32
C THR A 40 -3.74 -1.34 -10.21
N THR A 41 -4.39 -1.10 -11.34
CA THR A 41 -5.75 -0.53 -11.37
C THR A 41 -6.78 -1.61 -11.04
N LEU A 42 -7.75 -1.28 -10.19
CA LEU A 42 -8.88 -2.15 -9.85
C LEU A 42 -10.19 -1.38 -9.69
N GLN A 43 -11.29 -2.11 -9.51
CA GLN A 43 -12.61 -1.60 -9.17
C GLN A 43 -13.09 -2.19 -7.85
N VAL A 44 -13.67 -1.36 -6.98
CA VAL A 44 -14.24 -1.79 -5.70
C VAL A 44 -15.76 -1.86 -5.84
N LEU A 45 -16.33 -3.05 -5.63
CA LEU A 45 -17.77 -3.28 -5.85
C LEU A 45 -18.66 -2.45 -4.91
N LYS A 46 -18.20 -2.25 -3.67
CA LYS A 46 -18.93 -1.51 -2.64
C LYS A 46 -17.99 -0.59 -1.89
N GLU A 47 -18.05 0.69 -2.21
CA GLU A 47 -17.28 1.76 -1.57
C GLU A 47 -18.21 2.96 -1.35
N ASP A 48 -18.31 3.43 -0.11
CA ASP A 48 -19.24 4.51 0.23
C ASP A 48 -18.89 5.80 -0.52
N GLY A 49 -19.88 6.37 -1.21
CA GLY A 49 -19.70 7.59 -1.99
C GLY A 49 -19.00 7.42 -3.35
N ARG A 50 -18.69 6.19 -3.78
CA ARG A 50 -18.04 5.92 -5.08
C ARG A 50 -18.79 4.85 -5.87
N LYS A 51 -18.86 5.05 -7.20
CA LYS A 51 -19.50 4.06 -8.10
C LYS A 51 -18.59 2.85 -8.26
N ALA A 52 -19.14 1.65 -8.36
CA ALA A 52 -18.37 0.42 -8.59
C ALA A 52 -17.48 0.46 -9.86
N SER A 53 -17.87 1.24 -10.88
CA SER A 53 -17.09 1.43 -12.09
C SER A 53 -15.91 2.41 -11.94
N SER A 54 -15.77 3.06 -10.79
CA SER A 54 -14.69 4.02 -10.51
C SER A 54 -13.35 3.30 -10.46
N LYS A 55 -12.32 3.92 -11.02
CA LYS A 55 -10.95 3.41 -10.90
C LYS A 55 -10.44 3.63 -9.47
N SER A 56 -9.86 2.58 -8.93
CA SER A 56 -9.03 2.61 -7.73
C SER A 56 -7.70 1.93 -8.03
N PHE A 57 -6.76 2.04 -7.11
CA PHE A 57 -5.38 1.60 -7.29
C PHE A 57 -4.92 0.85 -6.05
N LEU A 58 -4.18 -0.24 -6.25
CA LEU A 58 -3.51 -0.98 -5.21
C LEU A 58 -2.01 -0.91 -5.48
N TRP A 59 -1.28 -0.23 -4.59
CA TRP A 59 0.18 -0.29 -4.60
C TRP A 59 0.63 -1.58 -3.95
N LEU A 60 1.64 -2.20 -4.55
CA LEU A 60 2.41 -3.28 -3.97
C LEU A 60 3.79 -2.72 -3.62
N TYR A 61 4.25 -2.98 -2.41
CA TYR A 61 5.62 -2.72 -1.98
C TYR A 61 6.22 -4.01 -1.47
N ARG A 62 7.45 -4.31 -1.88
CA ARG A 62 8.13 -5.53 -1.43
C ARG A 62 9.62 -5.39 -1.31
N THR A 63 10.20 -6.26 -0.49
CA THR A 63 11.64 -6.47 -0.42
C THR A 63 12.18 -7.18 -1.67
N SER A 64 13.46 -6.94 -1.97
CA SER A 64 14.23 -7.66 -3.00
C SER A 64 14.44 -9.13 -2.62
N LYS A 65 14.85 -9.96 -3.59
CA LYS A 65 14.93 -11.43 -3.47
C LYS A 65 15.91 -11.90 -2.39
N GLU A 66 16.93 -11.10 -2.11
CA GLU A 66 18.02 -11.41 -1.20
C GLU A 66 17.66 -11.16 0.28
N ALA A 67 16.53 -10.48 0.54
CA ALA A 67 16.07 -10.14 1.88
C ALA A 67 14.93 -11.06 2.34
N SER A 68 14.61 -11.00 3.64
CA SER A 68 13.40 -11.64 4.14
C SER A 68 12.16 -11.06 3.42
N PRO A 69 11.26 -11.91 2.90
CA PRO A 69 10.16 -11.46 2.08
C PRO A 69 9.14 -10.69 2.91
N ILE A 70 8.95 -9.42 2.58
CA ILE A 70 7.83 -8.61 3.05
C ILE A 70 7.11 -8.12 1.80
N VAL A 71 5.79 -8.29 1.78
CA VAL A 71 4.90 -7.79 0.72
C VAL A 71 3.75 -7.07 1.40
N LEU A 72 3.60 -5.78 1.12
CA LEU A 72 2.53 -4.95 1.65
C LEU A 72 1.75 -4.34 0.50
N TYR A 73 0.43 -4.27 0.71
CA TYR A 73 -0.49 -3.62 -0.21
C TYR A 73 -1.02 -2.33 0.42
N ASP A 74 -1.18 -1.29 -0.40
CA ASP A 74 -1.76 -0.01 0.00
C ASP A 74 -2.85 0.40 -1.01
N TYR A 75 -4.10 0.40 -0.57
CA TYR A 75 -5.24 0.78 -1.40
C TYR A 75 -5.40 2.30 -1.43
N GLN A 76 -5.58 2.87 -2.63
CA GLN A 76 -5.95 4.28 -2.78
C GLN A 76 -7.00 4.51 -3.86
N THR A 77 -7.74 5.59 -3.67
CA THR A 77 -8.84 5.99 -4.56
C THR A 77 -8.37 6.71 -5.83
N THR A 78 -7.10 7.12 -5.92
CA THR A 78 -6.52 7.88 -7.05
C THR A 78 -5.10 7.43 -7.33
N ARG A 79 -4.61 7.54 -8.58
CA ARG A 79 -3.19 7.33 -8.94
C ARG A 79 -2.36 8.60 -8.73
N ALA A 80 -2.35 9.14 -7.51
CA ALA A 80 -1.65 10.39 -7.23
C ALA A 80 -0.28 10.10 -6.59
N SER A 81 0.76 10.85 -6.95
CA SER A 81 2.13 10.71 -6.41
C SER A 81 2.19 10.84 -4.89
N LYS A 82 1.26 11.59 -4.28
CA LYS A 82 1.17 11.74 -2.82
C LYS A 82 1.07 10.42 -2.05
N HIS A 83 0.58 9.35 -2.69
CA HIS A 83 0.38 8.05 -2.05
C HIS A 83 1.70 7.30 -1.83
N PRO A 84 2.50 6.99 -2.88
CA PRO A 84 3.82 6.40 -2.66
C PRO A 84 4.76 7.30 -1.87
N ILE A 85 4.67 8.64 -2.02
CA ILE A 85 5.43 9.58 -1.18
C ILE A 85 5.11 9.41 0.31
N LYS A 86 3.83 9.25 0.65
CA LYS A 86 3.40 9.04 2.03
C LYS A 86 3.83 7.66 2.55
N PHE A 87 3.64 6.61 1.75
CA PHE A 87 3.95 5.24 2.14
C PHE A 87 5.45 5.03 2.36
N LEU A 88 6.29 5.54 1.45
CA LEU A 88 7.75 5.39 1.48
C LEU A 88 8.45 6.47 2.31
N LYS A 89 7.72 7.19 3.16
CA LYS A 89 8.31 8.22 4.02
C LYS A 89 9.41 7.62 4.90
N GLY A 90 10.62 8.12 4.76
CA GLY A 90 11.81 7.68 5.52
C GLY A 90 12.55 6.49 4.92
N PHE A 91 12.09 5.94 3.79
CA PHE A 91 12.88 5.00 3.01
C PHE A 91 14.01 5.73 2.27
N GLU A 92 15.21 5.16 2.30
CA GLU A 92 16.39 5.66 1.59
C GLU A 92 17.07 4.48 0.88
N GLY A 93 17.31 4.60 -0.42
CA GLY A 93 17.91 3.52 -1.19
C GLY A 93 17.40 3.40 -2.62
N TYR A 94 17.39 2.19 -3.14
CA TYR A 94 16.98 1.89 -4.52
C TYR A 94 15.53 1.46 -4.58
N LEU A 95 14.73 2.13 -5.42
CA LEU A 95 13.34 1.74 -5.66
C LEU A 95 13.17 1.28 -7.10
N HIS A 96 12.92 -0.01 -7.26
CA HIS A 96 12.65 -0.64 -8.54
C HIS A 96 11.19 -0.40 -8.95
N VAL A 97 10.96 0.32 -10.06
CA VAL A 97 9.63 0.70 -10.56
C VAL A 97 9.51 0.54 -12.08
N ASP A 98 8.27 0.61 -12.59
CA ASP A 98 7.93 0.52 -14.03
C ASP A 98 8.17 1.81 -14.83
N GLY A 99 8.60 2.89 -14.18
CA GLY A 99 8.82 4.21 -14.79
C GLY A 99 7.62 5.15 -14.70
N TYR A 100 6.57 4.82 -13.95
CA TYR A 100 5.46 5.74 -13.67
C TYR A 100 5.99 7.04 -12.99
N PRO A 101 5.70 8.24 -13.53
CA PRO A 101 6.23 9.50 -12.97
C PRO A 101 5.80 9.81 -11.54
N GLY A 102 4.78 9.13 -11.00
CA GLY A 102 4.35 9.35 -9.61
C GLY A 102 5.39 8.96 -8.56
N TYR A 103 6.45 8.27 -8.94
CA TYR A 103 7.59 7.93 -8.08
C TYR A 103 8.71 8.99 -8.08
N ASN A 104 8.70 9.95 -9.01
CA ASN A 104 9.84 10.86 -9.25
C ASN A 104 10.17 11.79 -8.06
N ASP A 105 9.18 12.15 -7.26
CA ASP A 105 9.32 13.15 -6.19
C ASP A 105 9.57 12.51 -4.81
N ILE A 106 9.93 11.23 -4.75
CA ILE A 106 10.22 10.55 -3.48
C ILE A 106 11.61 10.96 -3.00
N PRO A 107 11.74 11.59 -1.80
CA PRO A 107 13.03 12.04 -1.29
C PRO A 107 13.99 10.89 -1.02
N ASN A 108 15.30 11.12 -1.20
CA ASN A 108 16.39 10.20 -0.83
C ASN A 108 16.33 8.81 -1.50
N VAL A 109 15.64 8.71 -2.64
CA VAL A 109 15.48 7.47 -3.40
C VAL A 109 16.15 7.56 -4.76
N SER A 110 16.84 6.51 -5.15
CA SER A 110 17.33 6.27 -6.51
C SER A 110 16.37 5.32 -7.23
N LEU A 111 15.67 5.83 -8.25
CA LEU A 111 14.77 4.99 -9.05
C LEU A 111 15.59 4.07 -9.97
N VAL A 112 15.20 2.80 -10.02
CA VAL A 112 15.76 1.78 -10.92
C VAL A 112 14.62 1.24 -11.77
N GLY A 113 14.80 1.17 -13.09
CA GLY A 113 13.80 0.62 -14.00
C GLY A 113 13.76 -0.90 -14.02
N CYS A 114 12.62 -1.46 -14.44
CA CYS A 114 12.47 -2.86 -14.88
C CYS A 114 13.23 -3.20 -16.16
#